data_AF-A0A1J5KKR6-F1
#
_entry.id   AF-A0A1J5KKR6-F1
#
_cell.length_a   1.000
_cell.length_b   1.000
_cell.length_c   1.000
_cell.angle_alpha   90.00
_cell.angle_beta   90.00
_cell.angle_gamma   90.00
#
_symmetry.space_group_name_H-M   'P 1'
#
loop_
_entity.id
_entity.type
_entity.pdbx_description
1 polymer ?
#
loop_
_entity_poly.entity_id
_entity_poly.type
_entity_poly.pdbx_seq_one_letter_code
_entity_poly.pdbx_strand_id
1 'polypeptide(L)'
;MIKTFFTALSISLLLTSCMSKEVAEDCEDLSMKCYRGFPRKCNKLKKTCSGKKIRYTAELCQKAFNDLMFGREFSQVLGVYGKRVEGCFNEREIYKYKK
;
A
#
# COMPACT_ATOMS: atom_id res chain seq x y z
N MET A 1 15.41 -48.02 -41.11
CA MET A 1 14.17 -47.66 -40.39
C MET A 1 14.42 -47.83 -38.91
N ILE A 2 14.91 -46.78 -38.25
CA ILE A 2 15.24 -46.78 -36.81
C ILE A 2 14.34 -45.75 -36.15
N LYS A 3 13.32 -46.30 -35.49
CA LYS A 3 12.49 -45.79 -34.39
C LYS A 3 12.68 -44.31 -34.02
N THR A 4 11.88 -43.45 -34.65
CA THR A 4 11.48 -42.13 -34.13
C THR A 4 10.50 -42.34 -32.97
N PHE A 5 11.02 -42.70 -31.80
CA PHE A 5 10.24 -42.87 -30.57
C PHE A 5 11.16 -42.42 -29.44
N PHE A 6 11.28 -41.13 -29.14
CA PHE A 6 11.72 -40.62 -27.81
C PHE A 6 11.79 -39.09 -27.68
N THR A 7 10.99 -38.31 -28.40
CA THR A 7 11.05 -36.83 -28.30
C THR A 7 9.66 -36.19 -28.30
N ALA A 8 8.77 -36.61 -27.40
CA ALA A 8 7.43 -36.01 -27.31
C ALA A 8 6.84 -35.96 -25.88
N LEU A 9 7.68 -36.04 -24.84
CA LEU A 9 7.17 -36.11 -23.44
C LEU A 9 7.89 -35.17 -22.47
N SER A 10 8.33 -34.00 -22.92
CA SER A 10 9.07 -33.07 -22.04
C SER A 10 8.62 -31.61 -22.08
N ILE A 11 7.55 -31.27 -22.81
CA ILE A 11 7.12 -29.87 -22.98
C ILE A 11 5.84 -29.49 -22.18
N SER A 12 5.16 -30.45 -21.53
CA SER A 12 3.89 -30.15 -20.83
C SER A 12 4.01 -29.68 -19.37
N LEU A 13 5.20 -29.37 -18.85
CA LEU A 13 5.37 -29.05 -17.42
C LEU A 13 5.69 -27.58 -17.07
N LEU A 14 5.57 -26.65 -18.01
CA LEU A 14 5.89 -25.22 -17.77
C LEU A 14 4.66 -24.29 -17.61
N LEU A 15 3.44 -24.82 -17.59
CA LEU A 15 2.23 -23.99 -17.48
C LEU A 15 1.55 -24.01 -16.11
N THR A 16 2.12 -24.68 -15.10
CA THR A 16 1.55 -24.63 -13.76
C THR A 16 1.95 -23.34 -13.05
N SER A 17 0.98 -22.42 -13.03
CA SER A 17 0.73 -21.47 -11.95
C SER A 17 1.47 -20.14 -12.01
N CYS A 18 1.04 -19.29 -12.94
CA CYS A 18 0.96 -17.85 -12.66
C CYS A 18 -0.19 -17.63 -11.66
N MET A 19 -0.02 -18.09 -10.41
CA MET A 19 -0.92 -17.70 -9.33
C MET A 19 -0.69 -16.21 -9.15
N SER A 20 -1.64 -15.39 -9.59
CA SER A 20 -1.70 -13.98 -9.26
C SER A 20 -1.72 -13.88 -7.74
N LYS A 21 -0.53 -13.82 -7.12
CA LYS A 21 -0.38 -13.40 -5.74
C LYS A 21 -0.96 -12.00 -5.74
N GLU A 22 -2.18 -11.87 -5.22
CA GLU A 22 -2.71 -10.57 -4.84
C GLU A 22 -1.57 -9.86 -4.13
N VAL A 23 -1.09 -8.77 -4.72
CA VAL A 23 0.00 -7.99 -4.13
C VAL A 23 -0.49 -7.59 -2.75
N ALA A 24 0.08 -8.19 -1.71
CA ALA A 24 -0.35 -7.95 -0.35
C ALA A 24 -0.14 -6.46 -0.07
N GLU A 25 -1.25 -5.72 0.11
CA GLU A 25 -1.18 -4.30 0.47
C GLU A 25 -0.29 -4.14 1.72
N ASP A 26 0.69 -3.24 1.61
CA ASP A 26 1.61 -2.90 2.68
C ASP A 26 0.85 -2.38 3.92
N CYS A 27 1.34 -2.71 5.12
CA CYS A 27 0.70 -2.32 6.38
C CYS A 27 0.64 -0.81 6.57
N GLU A 28 1.63 -0.08 6.03
CA GLU A 28 1.60 1.38 6.03
C GLU A 28 0.42 1.91 5.18
N ASP A 29 0.20 1.32 4.00
CA ASP A 29 -0.91 1.71 3.11
C ASP A 29 -2.27 1.35 3.72
N LEU A 30 -2.38 0.17 4.33
CA LEU A 30 -3.58 -0.22 5.08
C LEU A 30 -3.86 0.72 6.25
N SER A 31 -2.82 1.21 6.95
CA SER A 31 -2.94 2.15 8.06
C SER A 31 -3.45 3.51 7.59
N MET A 32 -2.84 4.08 6.56
CA MET A 32 -3.25 5.37 6.01
C MET A 32 -4.65 5.32 5.38
N LYS A 33 -5.00 4.24 4.66
CA LYS A 33 -6.36 4.01 4.18
C LYS A 33 -7.34 3.82 5.34
N CYS A 34 -6.95 3.16 6.42
CA CYS A 34 -7.81 3.08 7.59
C CYS A 34 -8.10 4.46 8.19
N TYR A 35 -7.07 5.31 8.34
CA TYR A 35 -7.21 6.69 8.82
C TYR A 35 -8.17 7.52 7.94
N ARG A 36 -8.09 7.36 6.61
CA ARG A 36 -9.00 8.00 5.65
C ARG A 36 -10.45 7.48 5.70
N GLY A 37 -10.76 6.56 6.60
CA GLY A 37 -12.11 6.07 6.84
C GLY A 37 -12.52 4.87 5.99
N PHE A 38 -11.59 4.07 5.45
CA PHE A 38 -11.90 2.86 4.68
C PHE A 38 -12.06 1.63 5.60
N PRO A 39 -13.29 1.18 5.97
CA PRO A 39 -13.46 0.21 7.06
C PRO A 39 -12.95 -1.18 6.71
N ARG A 40 -13.04 -1.58 5.42
CA ARG A 40 -12.47 -2.84 4.94
C ARG A 40 -10.95 -2.89 5.12
N LYS A 41 -10.27 -1.75 4.93
CA LYS A 41 -8.82 -1.64 5.08
C LYS A 41 -8.41 -1.64 6.56
N CYS A 42 -9.18 -1.01 7.43
CA CYS A 42 -9.03 -1.14 8.88
C CYS A 42 -9.13 -2.58 9.36
N ASN A 43 -10.13 -3.33 8.89
CA ASN A 43 -10.30 -4.73 9.25
C ASN A 43 -9.13 -5.58 8.76
N LYS A 44 -8.63 -5.32 7.54
CA LYS A 44 -7.45 -6.01 7.00
C LYS A 44 -6.19 -5.67 7.82
N LEU A 45 -5.96 -4.39 8.12
CA LEU A 45 -4.86 -3.93 8.97
C LEU A 45 -4.82 -4.69 10.30
N LYS A 46 -5.95 -4.76 11.02
CA LYS A 46 -6.06 -5.49 12.30
C LYS A 46 -5.69 -6.97 12.17
N LYS A 47 -6.10 -7.61 11.08
CA LYS A 47 -5.87 -9.05 10.84
C LYS A 47 -4.44 -9.35 10.38
N THR A 48 -3.87 -8.53 9.49
CA THR A 48 -2.63 -8.86 8.76
C THR A 48 -1.38 -8.14 9.27
N CYS A 49 -1.56 -7.10 10.08
CA CYS A 49 -0.47 -6.23 10.54
C CYS A 49 -0.31 -6.22 12.06
N SER A 50 -0.96 -7.13 12.77
CA SER A 50 -0.74 -7.32 14.21
C SER A 50 0.74 -7.60 14.50
N GLY A 51 1.32 -6.91 15.48
CA GLY A 51 2.72 -7.02 15.86
C GLY A 51 3.73 -6.33 14.92
N LYS A 52 3.29 -5.74 13.80
CA LYS A 52 4.17 -4.98 12.92
C LYS A 52 4.27 -3.53 13.39
N LYS A 53 5.47 -2.97 13.39
CA LYS A 53 5.69 -1.55 13.62
C LYS A 53 5.19 -0.77 12.40
N ILE A 54 4.16 0.04 12.61
CA ILE A 54 3.58 0.93 11.59
C ILE A 54 4.11 2.34 11.88
N ARG A 55 4.73 2.98 10.89
CA ARG A 55 5.19 4.36 11.01
C ARG A 55 4.06 5.35 10.77
N TYR A 56 3.27 5.14 9.73
CA TYR A 56 2.18 6.04 9.31
C TYR A 56 0.89 5.70 10.06
N THR A 57 0.92 5.89 11.38
CA THR A 57 -0.23 5.67 12.26
C THR A 57 -1.30 6.74 12.07
N ALA A 58 -2.52 6.46 12.54
CA ALA A 58 -3.59 7.46 12.59
C ALA A 58 -3.18 8.74 13.33
N GLU A 59 -2.40 8.61 14.41
CA GLU A 59 -1.88 9.75 15.17
C GLU A 59 -0.90 10.60 14.33
N LEU A 60 0.03 9.95 13.61
CA LEU A 60 0.96 10.66 12.73
C LEU A 60 0.22 11.35 11.57
N CYS A 61 -0.75 10.66 10.96
CA CYS A 61 -1.59 11.25 9.92
C CYS A 61 -2.37 12.47 10.46
N GLN A 62 -2.92 12.38 11.68
CA GLN A 62 -3.63 13.51 12.31
C GLN A 62 -2.69 14.69 12.61
N LYS A 63 -1.47 14.43 13.10
CA LYS A 63 -0.46 15.47 13.31
C LYS A 63 -0.10 16.17 11.99
N ALA A 64 0.14 15.40 10.94
CA ALA A 64 0.42 15.95 9.61
C ALA A 64 -0.76 16.78 9.05
N PHE A 65 -2.00 16.31 9.24
CA PHE A 65 -3.20 17.07 8.85
C PHE A 65 -3.34 18.38 9.64
N ASN A 66 -3.07 18.35 10.94
CA ASN A 66 -3.13 19.54 11.79
C ASN A 66 -2.10 20.58 11.34
N ASP A 67 -0.88 20.18 10.97
CA ASP A 67 0.13 21.09 10.44
C ASP A 67 -0.36 21.79 9.15
N LEU A 68 -1.03 21.06 8.25
CA LEU A 68 -1.65 21.66 7.06
C LEU A 68 -2.77 22.65 7.45
N MET A 69 -3.61 22.29 8.42
CA MET A 69 -4.67 23.17 8.93
C MET A 69 -4.11 24.45 9.59
N PHE A 70 -2.93 24.39 10.19
CA PHE A 70 -2.23 25.53 10.78
C PHE A 70 -1.37 26.31 9.78
N GLY A 71 -1.48 26.02 8.48
CA GLY A 71 -0.85 26.80 7.42
C GLY A 71 0.58 26.38 7.08
N ARG A 72 1.04 25.21 7.52
CA ARG A 72 2.29 24.65 7.00
C ARG A 72 2.09 24.22 5.54
N GLU A 73 3.06 24.55 4.69
CA GLU A 73 3.07 24.17 3.28
C GLU A 73 3.07 22.64 3.11
N PHE A 74 2.38 22.16 2.08
CA PHE A 74 2.28 20.71 1.83
C PHE A 74 3.65 20.05 1.61
N SER A 75 4.54 20.71 0.86
CA SER A 75 5.90 20.23 0.63
C SER A 75 6.71 20.11 1.93
N GLN A 76 6.52 21.03 2.88
CA GLN A 76 7.15 21.00 4.19
C GLN A 76 6.59 19.86 5.05
N VAL A 77 5.27 19.61 5.01
CA VAL A 77 4.65 18.46 5.67
C VAL A 77 5.24 17.14 5.15
N LEU A 78 5.42 16.99 3.83
CA LEU A 78 6.09 15.82 3.26
C LEU A 78 7.56 15.68 3.73
N GLY A 79 8.25 16.81 3.92
CA GLY A 79 9.60 16.84 4.45
C GLY A 79 9.70 16.37 5.90
N VAL A 80 8.79 16.83 6.77
CA VAL A 80 8.80 16.52 8.21
C VAL A 80 8.32 15.10 8.50
N TYR A 81 7.21 14.67 7.90
CA TYR A 81 6.59 13.38 8.20
C TYR A 81 6.99 12.27 7.20
N GLY A 82 7.79 12.63 6.19
CA GLY A 82 8.26 11.75 5.12
C GLY A 82 7.24 11.59 3.99
N LYS A 83 7.72 11.50 2.75
CA LYS A 83 6.91 11.57 1.52
C LYS A 83 5.64 10.71 1.50
N ARG A 84 5.65 9.49 2.05
CA ARG A 84 4.45 8.64 2.04
C ARG A 84 3.30 9.16 2.92
N VAL A 85 3.52 10.18 3.77
CA VAL A 85 2.45 10.83 4.54
C VAL A 85 1.37 11.42 3.63
N GLU A 86 1.69 11.69 2.35
CA GLU A 86 0.71 12.03 1.33
C GLU A 86 -0.45 11.02 1.27
N GLY A 87 -0.18 9.74 1.51
CA GLY A 87 -1.18 8.67 1.54
C GLY A 87 -2.20 8.80 2.67
N CYS A 88 -1.92 9.59 3.72
CA CYS A 88 -2.86 9.91 4.79
C CYS A 88 -4.02 10.80 4.30
N PHE A 89 -3.83 11.54 3.21
CA PHE A 89 -4.79 12.52 2.71
C PHE A 89 -5.62 11.96 1.56
N ASN A 90 -6.86 12.41 1.45
CA ASN A 90 -7.70 12.14 0.28
C ASN A 90 -7.43 13.17 -0.85
N GLU A 91 -7.93 12.88 -2.05
CA GLU A 91 -7.68 13.72 -3.24
C GLU A 91 -8.14 15.18 -3.05
N ARG A 92 -9.25 15.39 -2.32
CA ARG A 92 -9.77 16.72 -2.04
C ARG A 92 -8.85 17.51 -1.11
N GLU A 93 -8.32 16.87 -0.07
CA GLU A 93 -7.33 17.47 0.84
C GLU A 93 -6.02 17.78 0.11
N ILE A 94 -5.53 16.83 -0.70
CA ILE A 94 -4.33 17.02 -1.52
C ILE A 94 -4.51 18.23 -2.44
N TYR A 95 -5.64 18.32 -3.15
CA TYR A 95 -5.94 19.45 -4.02
C TYR A 95 -6.03 20.78 -3.26
N LYS A 96 -6.59 20.76 -2.05
CA LYS A 96 -6.71 21.96 -1.21
C LYS A 96 -5.33 22.49 -0.78
N TYR A 97 -4.43 21.60 -0.37
CA TYR A 97 -3.17 21.99 0.29
C TYR A 97 -1.95 22.02 -0.63
N LYS A 98 -2.00 21.43 -1.84
CA LYS A 98 -0.92 21.55 -2.83
C LYS A 98 -0.92 22.87 -3.62
N LYS A 99 -1.93 23.72 -3.42
CA LYS A 99 -2.00 25.06 -4.03
C LYS A 99 -1.03 26.01 -3.36
#